data_AF-A0A1H8ACX8-F1
#
_entry.id   AF-A0A1H8ACX8-F1
#
_cell.length_a   1.000
_cell.length_b   1.000
_cell.length_c   1.000
_cell.angle_alpha   90.00
_cell.angle_beta   90.00
_cell.angle_gamma   90.00
#
_symmetry.space_group_name_H-M   'P 1'
#
loop_
_entity.id
_entity.type
_entity.pdbx_description
1 polymer ?
#
loop_
_entity_poly.entity_id
_entity_poly.type
_entity_poly.pdbx_seq_one_letter_code
_entity_poly.pdbx_strand_id
1 'polypeptide(L)'
;MSKYFSLVFIVILGVSCKNHLYSQQSKDVYQQVVSAFIEDRNSQIKIDPKQNILILAANTNENDMNSYNIIISFVNPKLLTGFHYSKVYKIDEYRLIIDESKDLRNKSELLKKFFKETKYEDLNLAIKPIEYDSKYWLITFNSKNEITHISPSQKSKEIKLLLLNKEVKFSVDFED
;
A
#
# COMPACT_ATOMS: atom_id res chain seq x y z
N MET A 1 -54.59 17.85 -12.45
CA MET A 1 -53.20 17.54 -12.88
C MET A 1 -52.29 17.39 -11.66
N SER A 2 -52.47 16.34 -10.85
CA SER A 2 -51.73 16.19 -9.56
C SER A 2 -51.12 14.79 -9.35
N LYS A 3 -51.55 13.78 -10.13
CA LYS A 3 -51.07 12.40 -9.95
C LYS A 3 -49.77 12.06 -10.69
N TYR A 4 -49.36 12.86 -11.68
CA TYR A 4 -48.11 12.63 -12.43
C TYR A 4 -46.87 13.21 -11.74
N PHE A 5 -47.03 14.19 -10.85
CA PHE A 5 -45.90 14.83 -10.16
C PHE A 5 -45.28 13.93 -9.07
N SER A 6 -46.09 13.12 -8.38
CA SER A 6 -45.57 12.16 -7.38
C SER A 6 -44.79 11.00 -8.01
N LEU A 7 -45.10 10.61 -9.25
CA LEU A 7 -44.47 9.45 -9.89
C LEU A 7 -43.05 9.78 -10.40
N VAL A 8 -42.82 11.02 -10.84
CA VAL A 8 -41.49 11.50 -11.26
C VAL A 8 -40.54 11.65 -10.07
N PHE A 9 -41.04 12.05 -8.89
CA PHE A 9 -40.21 12.18 -7.67
C PHE A 9 -39.69 10.82 -7.15
N ILE A 10 -40.48 9.76 -7.28
CA ILE A 10 -40.08 8.41 -6.86
C ILE A 10 -39.00 7.83 -7.80
N VAL A 11 -39.06 8.15 -9.10
CA VAL A 11 -38.02 7.74 -10.06
C VAL A 11 -36.71 8.48 -9.81
N ILE A 12 -36.74 9.77 -9.48
CA ILE A 12 -35.52 10.55 -9.16
C ILE A 12 -34.86 10.06 -7.86
N LEU A 13 -35.66 9.70 -6.84
CA LEU A 13 -35.14 9.12 -5.59
C LEU A 13 -34.63 7.68 -5.77
N GLY A 14 -35.23 6.90 -6.69
CA GLY A 14 -34.80 5.53 -7.00
C GLY A 14 -33.47 5.44 -7.76
N VAL A 15 -33.10 6.48 -8.51
CA VAL A 15 -31.77 6.57 -9.15
C VAL A 15 -30.72 7.12 -8.19
N SER A 16 -31.11 8.01 -7.26
CA SER A 16 -30.20 8.56 -6.24
C SER A 16 -29.72 7.50 -5.23
N CYS A 17 -30.53 6.47 -4.93
CA CYS A 17 -30.14 5.37 -4.04
C CYS A 17 -29.30 4.26 -4.70
N LYS A 18 -29.09 4.25 -6.02
CA LYS A 18 -28.20 3.26 -6.66
C LYS A 18 -26.72 3.66 -6.68
N ASN A 19 -26.40 4.94 -6.50
CA ASN A 19 -25.01 5.40 -6.46
C ASN A 19 -24.38 5.35 -5.06
N HIS A 20 -25.15 5.10 -4.00
CA HIS A 20 -24.59 4.97 -2.65
C HIS A 20 -24.20 3.54 -2.26
N LEU A 21 -24.72 2.53 -2.95
CA LEU A 21 -24.40 1.11 -2.73
C LEU A 21 -23.09 0.65 -3.42
N TYR A 22 -22.46 1.52 -4.21
CA TYR A 22 -21.11 1.33 -4.77
C TYR A 22 -20.05 2.24 -4.12
N SER A 23 -20.37 2.82 -2.96
CA SER A 23 -19.39 3.55 -2.13
C SER A 23 -18.65 2.65 -1.13
N GLN A 24 -18.81 1.33 -1.27
CA GLN A 24 -17.89 0.36 -0.68
C GLN A 24 -16.54 0.59 -1.37
N GLN A 25 -15.74 1.48 -0.78
CA GLN A 25 -14.38 1.85 -1.19
C GLN A 25 -13.70 0.60 -1.75
N SER A 26 -13.58 0.49 -3.07
CA SER A 26 -12.62 -0.43 -3.65
C SER A 26 -11.28 0.04 -3.09
N LYS A 27 -10.77 -0.65 -2.07
CA LYS A 27 -9.50 -0.26 -1.44
C LYS A 27 -8.48 -0.19 -2.55
N ASP A 28 -7.73 0.91 -2.59
CA ASP A 28 -6.71 1.07 -3.62
C ASP A 28 -5.69 -0.06 -3.56
N VAL A 29 -5.16 -0.47 -4.72
CA VAL A 29 -4.24 -1.60 -4.85
C VAL A 29 -3.06 -1.49 -3.87
N TYR A 30 -2.56 -0.29 -3.60
CA TYR A 30 -1.44 -0.11 -2.68
C TYR A 30 -1.84 -0.33 -1.22
N GLN A 31 -3.04 0.10 -0.82
CA GLN A 31 -3.56 -0.21 0.51
C GLN A 31 -3.76 -1.71 0.68
N GLN A 32 -4.28 -2.39 -0.35
CA GLN A 32 -4.51 -3.84 -0.33
C GLN A 32 -3.20 -4.61 -0.15
N VAL A 33 -2.16 -4.24 -0.91
CA VAL A 33 -0.84 -4.86 -0.82
C VAL A 33 -0.22 -4.64 0.57
N VAL A 34 -0.30 -3.42 1.11
CA VAL A 34 0.22 -3.14 2.46
C VAL A 34 -0.56 -3.88 3.53
N SER A 35 -1.89 -3.93 3.45
CA SER A 35 -2.70 -4.71 4.38
C SER A 35 -2.36 -6.21 4.33
N ALA A 36 -2.13 -6.78 3.14
CA ALA A 36 -1.69 -8.17 3.00
C ALA A 36 -0.31 -8.40 3.62
N PHE A 37 0.63 -7.47 3.43
CA PHE A 37 1.93 -7.52 4.09
C PHE A 37 1.79 -7.51 5.62
N ILE A 38 0.99 -6.59 6.18
CA ILE A 38 0.74 -6.52 7.62
C ILE A 38 0.17 -7.85 8.15
N GLU A 39 -0.79 -8.43 7.43
CA GLU A 39 -1.42 -9.70 7.78
C GLU A 39 -0.41 -10.86 7.80
N ASP A 40 0.40 -11.01 6.74
CA ASP A 40 1.46 -12.02 6.67
C ASP A 40 2.45 -11.87 7.83
N ARG A 41 2.96 -10.66 8.04
CA ARG A 41 3.97 -10.41 9.09
C ARG A 41 3.42 -10.72 10.47
N ASN A 42 2.20 -10.28 10.78
CA ASN A 42 1.55 -10.53 12.06
C ASN A 42 1.17 -11.99 12.28
N SER A 43 0.88 -12.74 11.21
CA SER A 43 0.63 -14.19 11.31
C SER A 43 1.88 -14.97 11.75
N GLN A 44 3.06 -14.48 11.38
CA GLN A 44 4.34 -15.09 11.74
C GLN A 44 4.78 -14.66 13.14
N ILE A 45 4.81 -13.35 13.39
CA ILE A 45 5.19 -12.74 14.66
C ILE A 45 4.37 -11.46 14.81
N LYS A 46 3.60 -11.35 15.90
CA LYS A 46 2.82 -10.14 16.17
C LYS A 46 3.74 -8.93 16.32
N ILE A 47 3.63 -7.98 15.41
CA ILE A 47 4.42 -6.75 15.38
C ILE A 47 3.74 -5.69 16.23
N ASP A 48 4.42 -5.22 17.28
CA ASP A 48 3.91 -4.14 18.14
C ASP A 48 3.92 -2.79 17.37
N PRO A 49 2.76 -2.17 17.09
CA PRO A 49 2.66 -0.89 16.38
C PRO A 49 3.25 0.30 17.16
N LYS A 50 3.43 0.18 18.48
CA LYS A 50 4.10 1.20 19.29
C LYS A 50 5.61 1.17 19.12
N GLN A 51 6.17 0.00 18.83
CA GLN A 51 7.61 -0.20 18.70
C GLN A 51 8.11 -0.19 17.26
N ASN A 52 7.22 -0.40 16.28
CA ASN A 52 7.58 -0.50 14.87
C ASN A 52 6.70 0.41 14.01
N ILE A 53 7.26 0.84 12.89
CA ILE A 53 6.57 1.58 11.84
C ILE A 53 6.66 0.82 10.52
N LEU A 54 5.76 1.11 9.60
CA LEU A 54 5.84 0.67 8.21
C LEU A 54 6.64 1.67 7.39
N ILE A 55 7.51 1.16 6.52
CA ILE A 55 8.16 1.93 5.49
C ILE A 55 7.70 1.42 4.15
N LEU A 56 7.29 2.36 3.29
CA LEU A 56 7.07 2.11 1.87
C LEU A 56 8.08 2.88 1.04
N ALA A 57 8.64 2.24 0.03
CA ALA A 57 9.35 2.91 -1.05
C ALA A 57 8.75 2.49 -2.39
N ALA A 58 8.72 3.39 -3.35
CA ALA A 58 8.35 3.09 -4.73
C ALA A 58 9.44 3.59 -5.67
N ASN A 59 9.89 2.74 -6.59
CA ASN A 59 10.97 3.07 -7.52
C ASN A 59 10.65 2.55 -8.94
N THR A 60 11.08 3.25 -9.99
CA THR A 60 11.13 2.66 -11.34
C THR A 60 11.93 1.36 -11.31
N ASN A 61 11.46 0.31 -11.99
CA ASN A 61 12.21 -0.93 -12.09
C ASN A 61 13.48 -0.70 -12.94
N GLU A 62 14.62 -1.24 -12.50
CA GLU A 62 15.90 -1.05 -13.18
C GLU A 62 15.94 -1.67 -14.58
N ASN A 63 15.21 -2.77 -14.78
CA ASN A 63 15.23 -3.57 -16.00
C ASN A 63 14.09 -3.21 -16.98
N ASP A 64 13.09 -2.46 -16.52
CA ASP A 64 11.96 -2.03 -17.35
C ASP A 64 11.38 -0.71 -16.85
N MET A 65 11.56 0.35 -17.64
CA MET A 65 11.10 1.70 -17.31
C MET A 65 9.57 1.84 -17.22
N ASN A 66 8.82 0.90 -17.81
CA ASN A 66 7.35 0.88 -17.75
C ASN A 66 6.82 0.14 -16.52
N SER A 67 7.69 -0.49 -15.74
CA SER A 67 7.34 -1.11 -14.46
C SER A 67 7.94 -0.35 -13.28
N TYR A 68 7.38 -0.63 -12.12
CA TYR A 68 7.81 -0.03 -10.87
C TYR A 68 7.71 -1.04 -9.73
N ASN A 69 8.59 -0.85 -8.75
CA ASN A 69 8.68 -1.67 -7.56
C ASN A 69 8.05 -0.94 -6.40
N ILE A 70 7.34 -1.67 -5.55
CA ILE A 70 6.98 -1.25 -4.20
C ILE A 70 7.72 -2.13 -3.21
N ILE A 71 8.44 -1.50 -2.30
CA ILE A 71 9.16 -2.15 -1.21
C ILE A 71 8.45 -1.82 0.09
N ILE A 72 8.15 -2.84 0.88
CA ILE A 72 7.41 -2.71 2.15
C ILE A 72 8.17 -3.44 3.25
N SER A 73 8.43 -2.75 4.36
CA SER A 73 9.09 -3.36 5.53
C SER A 73 8.56 -2.78 6.84
N PHE A 74 8.71 -3.56 7.92
CA PHE A 74 8.60 -3.04 9.29
C PHE A 74 9.97 -2.67 9.82
N VAL A 75 10.03 -1.53 10.50
CA VAL A 75 11.27 -1.00 11.07
C VAL A 75 11.03 -0.45 12.47
N ASN A 76 11.94 -0.76 13.39
CA ASN A 76 11.97 -0.08 14.67
C ASN A 76 12.54 1.35 14.45
N PRO A 77 11.87 2.42 14.91
CA PRO A 77 12.38 3.80 14.83
C PRO A 77 13.84 4.00 15.26
N LYS A 78 14.35 3.19 16.20
CA LYS A 78 15.74 3.23 16.67
C LYS A 78 16.76 2.70 15.65
N LEU A 79 16.29 2.06 14.59
CA LEU A 79 17.08 1.51 13.48
C LEU A 79 16.86 2.30 12.18
N LEU A 80 15.96 3.29 12.19
CA LEU A 80 15.59 4.03 10.99
C LEU A 80 16.73 4.97 10.56
N THR A 81 17.50 4.60 9.54
CA THR A 81 18.59 5.46 9.00
C THR A 81 18.49 5.58 7.49
N GLY A 82 18.87 6.73 6.93
CA GLY A 82 18.90 6.96 5.48
C GLY A 82 17.56 7.28 4.79
N PHE A 83 16.43 7.13 5.50
CA PHE A 83 15.10 7.44 4.96
C PHE A 83 14.79 8.93 5.03
N HIS A 84 14.18 9.46 3.96
CA HIS A 84 13.72 10.84 3.89
C HIS A 84 12.20 10.84 3.79
N TYR A 85 11.51 11.62 4.60
CA TYR A 85 10.05 11.72 4.54
C TYR A 85 9.58 13.08 5.10
N SER A 86 8.56 13.65 4.48
CA SER A 86 7.95 14.91 4.89
C SER A 86 6.64 14.74 5.68
N LYS A 87 6.05 13.54 5.65
CA LYS A 87 4.75 13.24 6.22
C LYS A 87 4.73 11.87 6.89
N VAL A 88 3.90 11.76 7.91
CA VAL A 88 3.54 10.49 8.54
C VAL A 88 2.10 10.17 8.17
N TYR A 89 1.88 8.92 7.82
CA TYR A 89 0.59 8.38 7.44
C TYR A 89 0.20 7.27 8.41
N LYS A 90 -1.02 6.75 8.25
CA LYS A 90 -1.48 5.56 8.96
C LYS A 90 -2.19 4.58 8.06
N ILE A 91 -2.02 3.31 8.42
CA ILE A 91 -2.84 2.20 7.94
C ILE A 91 -3.07 1.25 9.11
N ASP A 92 -4.34 0.92 9.35
CA ASP A 92 -4.78 0.22 10.56
C ASP A 92 -4.24 0.90 11.84
N GLU A 93 -3.52 0.18 12.69
CA GLU A 93 -2.87 0.69 13.90
C GLU A 93 -1.42 1.13 13.70
N TYR A 94 -0.86 0.97 12.50
CA TYR A 94 0.53 1.25 12.21
C TYR A 94 0.73 2.65 11.65
N ARG A 95 1.79 3.30 12.15
CA ARG A 95 2.36 4.49 11.53
C ARG A 95 3.14 4.08 10.30
N LEU A 96 3.06 4.89 9.26
CA LEU A 96 3.63 4.61 7.96
C LEU A 96 4.38 5.84 7.44
N ILE A 97 5.58 5.63 6.96
CA ILE A 97 6.32 6.63 6.19
C ILE A 97 6.49 6.15 4.75
N ILE A 98 6.55 7.11 3.83
CA ILE A 98 6.86 6.87 2.43
C ILE A 98 8.24 7.50 2.20
N ASP A 99 9.20 6.71 1.71
CA ASP A 99 10.54 7.20 1.42
C ASP A 99 10.55 8.11 0.19
N GLU A 100 10.99 9.34 0.42
CA GLU A 100 11.13 10.46 -0.52
C GLU A 100 12.61 10.71 -0.86
N SER A 101 13.45 9.68 -0.74
CA SER A 101 14.86 9.75 -1.11
C SER A 101 15.03 10.34 -2.52
N LYS A 102 16.08 11.16 -2.72
CA LYS A 102 16.34 11.91 -3.96
C LYS A 102 16.87 11.03 -5.11
N ASP A 103 16.60 9.72 -5.08
CA ASP A 103 16.92 8.83 -6.20
C ASP A 103 16.09 9.26 -7.42
N LEU A 104 16.71 9.34 -8.60
CA LEU A 104 16.04 9.67 -9.86
C LEU A 104 14.93 8.67 -10.23
N ARG A 105 14.96 7.48 -9.63
CA ARG A 105 13.96 6.43 -9.80
C ARG A 105 12.83 6.52 -8.79
N ASN A 106 12.92 7.40 -7.78
CA ASN A 106 11.90 7.53 -6.75
C ASN A 106 10.54 7.86 -7.38
N LYS A 107 9.53 7.08 -7.00
CA LYS A 107 8.12 7.20 -7.41
C LYS A 107 7.20 7.35 -6.19
N SER A 108 7.69 7.94 -5.11
CA SER A 108 6.94 8.13 -3.84
C SER A 108 5.60 8.83 -4.04
N GLU A 109 5.50 9.78 -4.97
CA GLU A 109 4.24 10.47 -5.33
C GLU A 109 3.11 9.52 -5.75
N LEU A 110 3.43 8.31 -6.26
CA LEU A 110 2.43 7.29 -6.54
C LEU A 110 1.67 6.89 -5.27
N LEU A 111 2.31 6.90 -4.11
CA LEU A 111 1.78 6.33 -2.87
C LEU A 111 1.04 7.37 -2.01
N LYS A 112 1.45 8.65 -2.05
CA LYS A 112 1.04 9.67 -1.07
C LYS A 112 -0.47 9.89 -0.99
N LYS A 113 -1.19 9.79 -2.12
CA LYS A 113 -2.65 10.01 -2.16
C LYS A 113 -3.49 8.87 -1.58
N PHE A 114 -2.86 7.75 -1.25
CA PHE A 114 -3.57 6.53 -0.87
C PHE A 114 -3.51 6.21 0.61
N PHE A 115 -2.80 6.99 1.42
CA PHE A 115 -2.74 6.76 2.85
C PHE A 115 -3.25 7.98 3.60
N LYS A 116 -3.90 7.75 4.75
CA LYS A 116 -4.42 8.83 5.57
C LYS A 116 -3.26 9.49 6.31
N GLU A 117 -3.02 10.77 6.03
CA GLU A 117 -2.05 11.58 6.74
C GLU A 117 -2.40 11.72 8.23
N THR A 118 -1.35 11.82 9.05
CA THR A 118 -1.44 12.12 10.49
C THR A 118 -0.63 13.36 10.82
N LYS A 119 -0.61 13.73 12.11
CA LYS A 119 0.36 14.71 12.60
C LYS A 119 1.77 14.21 12.28
N TYR A 120 2.61 15.11 11.79
CA TYR A 120 4.03 14.84 11.61
C TYR A 120 4.70 14.53 12.96
N GLU A 121 5.58 13.54 12.94
CA GLU A 121 6.49 13.20 14.03
C GLU A 121 7.82 12.77 13.43
N ASP A 122 8.92 13.13 14.11
CA ASP A 122 10.23 12.60 13.74
C ASP A 122 10.37 11.18 14.30
N LEU A 123 10.22 10.23 13.38
CA LEU A 123 10.34 8.80 13.59
C LEU A 123 11.78 8.29 13.52
N ASN A 124 12.76 9.12 13.13
CA ASN A 124 14.15 8.69 13.13
C ASN A 124 14.73 8.86 14.53
N LEU A 125 14.77 7.76 15.29
CA LEU A 125 15.34 7.70 16.63
C LEU A 125 16.69 6.98 16.64
N ALA A 126 17.32 6.79 15.48
CA ALA A 126 18.57 6.08 15.36
C ALA A 126 19.74 6.94 15.87
N ILE A 127 20.50 6.41 16.83
CA ILE A 127 21.68 7.08 17.40
C ILE A 127 22.92 6.82 16.55
N LYS A 128 22.97 5.65 15.89
CA LYS A 128 24.04 5.24 14.99
C LYS A 128 23.48 4.36 13.88
N PRO A 129 24.13 4.31 12.70
CA PRO A 129 23.83 3.31 11.68
C PRO A 129 24.01 1.91 12.25
N ILE A 130 22.98 1.08 12.13
CA ILE A 130 23.00 -0.33 12.49
C ILE A 130 22.50 -1.08 11.25
N GLU A 131 23.35 -1.95 10.70
CA GLU A 131 22.91 -2.87 9.66
C GLU A 131 21.98 -3.91 10.27
N TYR A 132 20.81 -4.09 9.67
CA TYR A 132 19.87 -5.13 10.06
C TYR A 132 19.17 -5.69 8.82
N ASP A 133 18.96 -7.00 8.81
CA ASP A 133 18.21 -7.68 7.77
C ASP A 133 16.71 -7.55 8.07
N SER A 134 16.07 -6.56 7.44
CA SER A 134 14.64 -6.37 7.55
C SER A 134 13.92 -7.38 6.67
N LYS A 135 12.94 -8.12 7.20
CA LYS A 135 12.04 -8.88 6.34
C LYS A 135 11.14 -7.91 5.57
N TYR A 136 11.30 -7.87 4.25
CA TYR A 136 10.56 -6.99 3.35
C TYR A 136 9.83 -7.80 2.28
N TRP A 137 8.82 -7.19 1.67
CA TRP A 137 8.32 -7.58 0.35
C TRP A 137 8.78 -6.58 -0.68
N LEU A 138 9.16 -7.07 -1.87
CA LEU A 138 9.29 -6.28 -3.07
C LEU A 138 8.29 -6.81 -4.09
N ILE A 139 7.39 -5.94 -4.53
CA ILE A 139 6.34 -6.25 -5.49
C ILE A 139 6.57 -5.41 -6.74
N THR A 140 6.71 -6.06 -7.90
CA THR A 140 6.84 -5.36 -9.19
C THR A 140 5.48 -5.28 -9.86
N PHE A 141 5.15 -4.09 -10.35
CA PHE A 141 3.93 -3.79 -11.10
C PHE A 141 4.28 -3.37 -12.52
N ASN A 142 3.48 -3.80 -13.49
CA ASN A 142 3.50 -3.22 -14.82
C ASN A 142 2.75 -1.87 -14.86
N SER A 143 2.74 -1.22 -16.03
CA SER A 143 2.07 0.07 -16.24
C SER A 143 0.54 0.04 -16.07
N LYS A 144 -0.07 -1.14 -15.94
CA LYS A 144 -1.51 -1.35 -15.70
C LYS A 144 -1.82 -1.63 -14.22
N ASN A 145 -0.83 -1.50 -13.33
CA ASN A 145 -0.92 -1.86 -11.91
C ASN A 145 -1.25 -3.35 -11.68
N GLU A 146 -0.79 -4.22 -12.56
CA GLU A 146 -0.86 -5.67 -12.37
C GLU A 146 0.50 -6.17 -11.87
N ILE A 147 0.49 -7.09 -10.91
CA ILE A 147 1.72 -7.66 -10.36
C ILE A 147 2.37 -8.59 -11.40
N THR A 148 3.65 -8.38 -11.66
CA THR A 148 4.48 -9.23 -12.54
C THR A 148 5.52 -10.05 -11.76
N HIS A 149 5.92 -9.59 -10.57
CA HIS A 149 6.92 -10.28 -9.75
C HIS A 149 6.72 -10.03 -8.26
N ILE A 150 7.05 -11.04 -7.44
CA ILE A 150 7.04 -10.99 -5.97
C ILE A 150 8.38 -11.50 -5.44
N SER A 151 8.97 -10.73 -4.53
CA SER A 151 10.11 -11.15 -3.70
C SER A 151 9.75 -11.02 -2.21
N PRO A 152 10.16 -11.97 -1.35
CA PRO A 152 11.06 -13.09 -1.63
C PRO A 152 10.40 -14.22 -2.45
N SER A 153 11.12 -14.74 -3.43
CA SER A 153 10.61 -15.76 -4.37
C SER A 153 10.22 -17.06 -3.67
N GLN A 154 10.91 -17.43 -2.58
CA GLN A 154 10.58 -18.65 -1.83
C GLN A 154 9.17 -18.59 -1.20
N LYS A 155 8.58 -17.40 -1.08
CA LYS A 155 7.22 -17.18 -0.56
C LYS A 155 6.24 -16.66 -1.60
N SER A 156 6.64 -16.58 -2.88
CA SER A 156 5.84 -15.94 -3.95
C SER A 156 4.41 -16.49 -4.02
N LYS A 157 4.25 -17.81 -3.94
CA LYS A 157 2.94 -18.50 -4.00
C LYS A 157 2.03 -18.14 -2.82
N GLU A 158 2.55 -18.12 -1.61
CA GLU A 158 1.79 -17.76 -0.40
C GLU A 158 1.34 -16.29 -0.48
N ILE A 159 2.28 -15.41 -0.85
CA ILE A 159 2.02 -13.97 -1.02
C ILE A 159 0.99 -13.73 -2.12
N LYS A 160 1.10 -14.43 -3.25
CA LYS A 160 0.15 -14.35 -4.36
C LYS A 160 -1.26 -14.71 -3.92
N LEU A 161 -1.43 -15.81 -3.17
CA LEU A 161 -2.75 -16.19 -2.65
C LEU A 161 -3.33 -15.12 -1.71
N LEU A 162 -2.52 -14.55 -0.82
CA LEU A 162 -2.94 -13.44 0.05
C LEU A 162 -3.40 -12.24 -0.76
N LEU A 163 -2.66 -11.86 -1.80
CA LEU A 163 -2.96 -10.70 -2.65
C LEU A 163 -4.19 -10.93 -3.54
N LEU A 164 -4.38 -12.15 -4.08
CA LEU A 164 -5.59 -12.53 -4.80
C LEU A 164 -6.83 -12.44 -3.90
N ASN A 165 -6.72 -12.86 -2.64
CA ASN A 165 -7.80 -12.73 -1.66
C ASN A 165 -8.12 -11.26 -1.30
N LYS A 166 -7.20 -10.33 -1.59
CA LYS A 166 -7.44 -8.89 -1.49
C LYS A 166 -7.90 -8.26 -2.81
N GLU A 167 -8.16 -9.06 -3.85
CA GLU A 167 -8.56 -8.60 -5.20
C GLU A 167 -7.46 -7.85 -5.98
N VAL A 168 -6.18 -8.05 -5.61
CA VAL A 168 -5.05 -7.50 -6.36
C VAL A 168 -4.84 -8.30 -7.65
N LYS A 169 -4.66 -7.59 -8.76
CA LYS A 169 -4.51 -8.19 -10.09
C LYS A 169 -3.09 -8.64 -10.36
N PHE A 170 -2.98 -9.76 -11.07
CA PHE A 170 -1.73 -10.33 -11.55
C PHE A 170 -1.70 -10.28 -13.07
N SER A 171 -0.53 -10.02 -13.64
CA SER A 171 -0.36 -10.05 -15.09
C SER A 171 -0.43 -11.48 -15.60
N VAL A 172 -0.78 -11.64 -16.88
CA VAL A 172 -0.74 -12.94 -17.55
C VAL A 172 0.69 -13.51 -17.63
N ASP A 173 1.68 -12.61 -17.61
CA ASP A 173 3.10 -12.92 -17.66
C ASP A 173 3.73 -13.04 -16.25
N PHE A 174 2.91 -13.21 -15.21
CA PHE A 174 3.42 -13.40 -13.85
C PHE A 174 4.15 -14.74 -13.70
N GLU A 175 5.40 -14.69 -13.24
CA GLU A 175 6.22 -15.87 -12.97
C GLU A 175 6.22 -16.20 -11.46
N ASP A 176 5.78 -17.42 -11.11
CA ASP A 176 5.76 -17.95 -9.72
C ASP A 176 7.16 -18.24 -9.17
#